data_AF-A0ABC8UZ40-F1
#
_entry.id   AF-A0ABC8UZ40-F1
#
_cell.length_a   1.000
_cell.length_b   1.000
_cell.length_c   1.000
_cell.angle_alpha   90.00
_cell.angle_beta   90.00
_cell.angle_gamma   90.00
#
_symmetry.space_group_name_H-M   'P 1'
#
loop_
_entity.id
_entity.type
_entity.pdbx_description
1 polymer ?
#
loop_
_entity_poly.entity_id
_entity_poly.type
_entity_poly.pdbx_seq_one_letter_code
_entity_poly.pdbx_strand_id
1 'polypeptide(L)'
;MMMDLNMEVLQESGWEELRKEARKVEGDLDVKLSSYAKLGTRFTQGYGDTRSPTVASSRSWKSVEMEIQSLLEKLLDINDAMSRCAASAAPTTSVTQKLARHRDILHEFTQEFRRTKGNINSMREHAELLTSVRDDISEYKASGSMSPRMQLLRERAAIHGSIAHVKLNLLFDSISLFHILLQNIYPNIDDVISQAQTTRAALGSQRSLFGDVQGKVKLLSDKFPIIRGLIGIILKPFLLLHFVLLTHFPVGSIRRKRSRDTLILSAVIAACTLFLIIYWLSK
;
A
#
# COMPACT_ATOMS: atom_id res chain seq x y z
N MET A 1 6.11 -32.58 -17.25
CA MET A 1 6.82 -32.80 -15.96
C MET A 1 8.30 -32.41 -16.01
N MET A 2 9.20 -33.03 -16.79
CA MET A 2 10.62 -32.57 -16.83
C MET A 2 10.80 -31.16 -17.44
N MET A 3 9.96 -30.76 -18.40
CA MET A 3 10.01 -29.41 -18.98
C MET A 3 9.43 -28.32 -18.05
N ASP A 4 8.44 -28.66 -17.21
CA ASP A 4 7.84 -27.71 -16.25
C ASP A 4 8.81 -27.34 -15.13
N LEU A 5 9.56 -28.33 -14.60
CA LEU A 5 10.58 -28.13 -13.58
C LEU A 5 11.74 -27.24 -14.05
N ASN A 6 12.16 -27.39 -15.31
CA ASN A 6 13.27 -26.60 -15.85
C ASN A 6 12.87 -25.14 -16.10
N MET A 7 11.59 -24.88 -16.37
CA MET A 7 11.05 -23.53 -16.58
C MET A 7 10.86 -22.79 -15.25
N GLU A 8 10.43 -23.50 -14.20
CA GLU A 8 10.28 -22.95 -12.85
C GLU A 8 11.64 -22.60 -12.21
N VAL A 9 12.66 -23.45 -12.40
CA VAL A 9 14.03 -23.21 -11.89
C VAL A 9 14.73 -22.03 -12.59
N LEU A 10 14.52 -21.84 -13.90
CA LEU A 10 15.06 -20.68 -14.64
C LEU A 10 14.37 -19.37 -14.25
N GLN A 11 13.11 -19.44 -13.82
CA GLN A 11 12.35 -18.27 -13.39
C GLN A 11 12.73 -17.86 -11.96
N GLU A 12 13.00 -18.84 -11.09
CA GLU A 12 13.56 -18.61 -9.75
C GLU A 12 14.95 -17.98 -9.82
N SER A 13 15.78 -18.37 -10.79
CA SER A 13 17.12 -17.78 -10.98
C SER A 13 17.05 -16.32 -11.43
N GLY A 14 16.15 -15.97 -12.35
CA GLY A 14 15.97 -14.59 -12.81
C GLY A 14 15.48 -13.63 -11.71
N TRP A 15 14.57 -14.10 -10.86
CA TRP A 15 14.11 -13.32 -9.70
C TRP A 15 15.21 -13.12 -8.63
N GLU A 16 16.06 -14.12 -8.39
CA GLU A 16 17.18 -13.99 -7.46
C GLU A 16 18.26 -13.01 -7.97
N GLU A 17 18.53 -13.01 -9.27
CA GLU A 17 19.47 -12.07 -9.90
C GLU A 17 19.00 -10.62 -9.77
N LEU A 18 17.74 -10.35 -10.04
CA LEU A 18 17.14 -9.01 -9.88
C LEU A 18 17.24 -8.51 -8.44
N ARG A 19 17.05 -9.38 -7.44
CA ARG A 19 17.22 -9.00 -6.03
C ARG A 19 18.66 -8.67 -5.66
N LYS A 20 19.63 -9.41 -6.19
CA LYS A 20 21.06 -9.10 -5.98
C LYS A 20 21.40 -7.75 -6.61
N GLU A 21 20.87 -7.47 -7.80
CA GLU A 21 21.07 -6.18 -8.45
C GLU A 21 20.40 -5.04 -7.67
N ALA A 22 19.16 -5.22 -7.19
CA ALA A 22 18.47 -4.24 -6.35
C ALA A 22 19.29 -3.90 -5.12
N ARG A 23 19.78 -4.88 -4.36
CA ARG A 23 20.63 -4.64 -3.18
C ARG A 23 21.91 -3.88 -3.49
N LYS A 24 22.50 -4.11 -4.67
CA LYS A 24 23.68 -3.36 -5.11
C LYS A 24 23.32 -1.89 -5.34
N VAL A 25 22.22 -1.63 -6.06
CA VAL A 25 21.74 -0.26 -6.32
C VAL A 25 21.32 0.45 -5.04
N GLU A 26 20.67 -0.26 -4.11
CA GLU A 26 20.30 0.23 -2.77
C GLU A 26 21.57 0.66 -1.97
N GLY A 27 22.63 -0.14 -2.01
CA GLY A 27 23.91 0.22 -1.37
C GLY A 27 24.60 1.43 -2.03
N ASP A 28 24.57 1.51 -3.36
CA ASP A 28 25.10 2.66 -4.10
C ASP A 28 24.29 3.94 -3.78
N LEU A 29 22.96 3.83 -3.64
CA LEU A 29 22.08 4.92 -3.25
C LEU A 29 22.41 5.46 -1.86
N ASP A 30 22.58 4.58 -0.86
CA ASP A 30 22.93 4.98 0.51
C ASP A 30 24.22 5.81 0.57
N VAL A 31 25.28 5.33 -0.11
CA VAL A 31 26.56 6.03 -0.19
C VAL A 31 26.42 7.38 -0.88
N LYS A 32 25.68 7.44 -2.00
CA LYS A 32 25.50 8.68 -2.78
C LYS A 32 24.64 9.69 -2.02
N LEU A 33 23.54 9.27 -1.39
CA LEU A 33 22.70 10.12 -0.55
C LEU A 33 23.47 10.69 0.63
N SER A 34 24.26 9.85 1.31
CA SER A 34 25.17 10.28 2.36
C SER A 34 26.18 11.32 1.86
N SER A 35 26.73 11.14 0.66
CA SER A 35 27.65 12.11 0.05
C SER A 35 26.95 13.42 -0.31
N TYR A 36 25.71 13.34 -0.79
CA TYR A 36 24.89 14.48 -1.17
C TYR A 36 24.49 15.33 0.05
N ALA A 37 24.06 14.69 1.14
CA ALA A 37 23.75 15.36 2.40
C ALA A 37 24.95 16.14 2.95
N LYS A 38 26.17 15.59 2.83
CA LYS A 38 27.43 16.24 3.22
C LYS A 38 27.80 17.44 2.35
N LEU A 39 27.26 17.56 1.13
CA LEU A 39 27.45 18.77 0.33
C LEU A 39 26.63 19.94 0.89
N GLY A 40 25.47 19.67 1.50
CA GLY A 40 24.63 20.67 2.15
C GLY A 40 25.31 21.40 3.30
N THR A 41 26.03 20.68 4.15
CA THR A 41 26.70 21.25 5.33
C THR A 41 27.86 22.19 4.98
N ARG A 42 28.40 22.12 3.76
CA ARG A 42 29.49 23.01 3.31
C ARG A 42 29.05 24.45 3.13
N PHE A 43 27.75 24.71 2.92
CA PHE A 43 27.22 26.06 2.74
C PHE A 43 27.18 26.87 4.05
N THR A 44 26.99 26.21 5.20
CA THR A 44 27.04 26.87 6.52
C THR A 44 28.45 27.01 7.06
N GLN A 45 29.38 26.16 6.64
CA GLN A 45 30.74 26.10 7.17
C GLN A 45 31.71 27.13 6.54
N GLY A 46 31.28 27.85 5.50
CA GLY A 46 32.06 28.90 4.83
C GLY A 46 32.24 30.21 5.62
N TYR A 47 31.83 30.28 6.89
CA TYR A 47 31.95 31.49 7.72
C TYR A 47 33.37 31.74 8.24
N GLY A 48 34.28 30.76 8.15
CA GLY A 48 35.55 30.78 8.89
C GLY A 48 36.87 30.81 8.10
N ASP A 49 36.91 30.56 6.80
CA ASP A 49 38.21 30.51 6.11
C ASP A 49 38.18 31.03 4.67
N THR A 50 39.22 31.78 4.34
CA THR A 50 39.31 32.62 3.15
C THR A 50 39.72 31.78 1.95
N ARG A 51 38.78 31.03 1.37
CA ARG A 51 39.00 30.40 0.06
C ARG A 51 37.71 30.42 -0.75
N SER A 52 37.72 31.24 -1.80
CA SER A 52 36.67 31.40 -2.82
C SER A 52 35.93 30.08 -3.15
N PRO A 53 34.60 29.99 -2.92
CA PRO A 53 33.86 28.80 -3.31
C PRO A 53 32.44 29.14 -3.82
N THR A 54 32.23 29.40 -5.11
CA THR A 54 30.84 29.65 -5.59
C THR A 54 30.44 28.91 -6.85
N VAL A 55 31.33 28.70 -7.84
CA VAL A 55 30.91 28.12 -9.13
C VAL A 55 31.28 26.65 -9.30
N ALA A 56 32.46 26.21 -8.83
CA ALA A 56 32.90 24.81 -8.97
C ALA A 56 32.08 23.84 -8.12
N SER A 57 31.65 24.27 -6.93
CA SER A 57 30.72 23.52 -6.08
C SER A 57 29.38 23.30 -6.79
N SER A 58 28.95 24.30 -7.59
CA SER A 58 27.66 24.31 -8.27
C SER A 58 27.53 23.33 -9.45
N ARG A 59 28.63 22.74 -9.92
CA ARG A 59 28.58 21.63 -10.89
C ARG A 59 28.57 20.27 -10.20
N SER A 60 29.23 20.16 -9.03
CA SER A 60 29.41 18.86 -8.34
C SER A 60 28.12 18.33 -7.71
N TRP A 61 27.35 19.16 -7.02
CA TRP A 61 26.05 18.79 -6.41
C TRP A 61 25.00 18.37 -7.44
N LYS A 62 24.84 19.12 -8.54
CA LYS A 62 23.94 18.74 -9.65
C LYS A 62 24.36 17.42 -10.31
N SER A 63 25.66 17.14 -10.38
CA SER A 63 26.16 15.83 -10.87
C SER A 63 25.73 14.70 -9.95
N VAL A 64 25.94 14.86 -8.64
CA VAL A 64 25.51 13.86 -7.63
C VAL A 64 23.99 13.72 -7.63
N GLU A 65 23.24 14.81 -7.83
CA GLU A 65 21.79 14.79 -7.96
C GLU A 65 21.32 13.96 -9.16
N MET A 66 21.93 14.14 -10.33
CA MET A 66 21.64 13.34 -11.53
C MET A 66 22.02 11.86 -11.34
N GLU A 67 23.12 11.57 -10.66
CA GLU A 67 23.52 10.20 -10.34
C GLU A 67 22.54 9.51 -9.36
N ILE A 68 22.04 10.22 -8.35
CA ILE A 68 21.02 9.67 -7.45
C ILE A 68 19.71 9.43 -8.21
N GLN A 69 19.31 10.37 -9.08
CA GLN A 69 18.12 10.21 -9.92
C GLN A 69 18.21 8.99 -10.83
N SER A 70 19.37 8.77 -11.48
CA SER A 70 19.55 7.61 -12.35
C SER A 70 19.57 6.29 -11.57
N LEU A 71 20.12 6.27 -10.35
CA LEU A 71 20.07 5.09 -9.49
C LEU A 71 18.65 4.78 -9.00
N LEU A 72 17.85 5.81 -8.66
CA LEU A 72 16.44 5.64 -8.29
C LEU A 72 15.61 5.10 -9.45
N GLU A 73 15.82 5.62 -10.66
CA GLU A 73 15.19 5.13 -11.89
C GLU A 73 15.60 3.68 -12.18
N LYS A 74 16.88 3.35 -12.02
CA LYS A 74 17.36 1.98 -12.16
C LYS A 74 16.72 1.02 -11.14
N LEU A 75 16.58 1.43 -9.87
CA LEU A 75 15.92 0.62 -8.85
C LEU A 75 14.43 0.43 -9.14
N LEU A 76 13.77 1.45 -9.69
CA LEU A 76 12.41 1.35 -10.19
C LEU A 76 12.29 0.32 -11.32
N ASP A 77 13.15 0.39 -12.33
CA ASP A 77 13.16 -0.58 -13.45
C ASP A 77 13.36 -2.02 -12.97
N ILE A 78 14.26 -2.23 -12.00
CA ILE A 78 14.50 -3.54 -11.39
C ILE A 78 13.25 -4.01 -10.63
N ASN A 79 12.58 -3.13 -9.89
CA ASN A 79 11.33 -3.44 -9.19
C ASN A 79 10.18 -3.80 -10.16
N ASP A 80 10.11 -3.14 -11.31
CA ASP A 80 9.13 -3.46 -12.35
C ASP A 80 9.46 -4.79 -13.04
N ALA A 81 10.75 -5.07 -13.28
CA ALA A 81 11.19 -6.37 -13.78
C ALA A 81 10.88 -7.50 -12.79
N MET A 82 11.13 -7.27 -11.49
CA MET A 82 10.74 -8.17 -10.41
C MET A 82 9.23 -8.39 -10.45
N SER A 83 8.42 -7.34 -10.53
CA SER A 83 6.96 -7.43 -10.62
C SER A 83 6.49 -8.32 -11.78
N ARG A 84 7.13 -8.22 -12.95
CA ARG A 84 6.85 -9.09 -14.12
C ARG A 84 7.26 -10.54 -13.89
N CYS A 85 8.39 -10.80 -13.24
CA CYS A 85 8.81 -12.15 -12.85
C CYS A 85 7.85 -12.78 -11.82
N ALA A 86 7.36 -11.99 -10.85
CA ALA A 86 6.40 -12.45 -9.85
C ALA A 86 5.02 -12.74 -10.45
N ALA A 87 4.58 -11.97 -11.45
CA ALA A 87 3.30 -12.19 -12.14
C ALA A 87 3.30 -13.42 -13.06
N SER A 88 4.47 -13.83 -13.54
CA SER A 88 4.63 -14.97 -14.44
C SER A 88 4.91 -16.29 -13.70
N ALA A 89 5.27 -16.24 -12.42
CA ALA A 89 5.44 -17.40 -11.55
C ALA A 89 4.14 -17.70 -10.79
N ALA A 90 3.98 -18.93 -10.27
CA ALA A 90 2.86 -19.24 -9.39
C ALA A 90 2.88 -18.28 -8.18
N PRO A 91 1.78 -17.56 -7.86
CA PRO A 91 1.78 -16.59 -6.77
C PRO A 91 2.08 -17.28 -5.44
N THR A 92 3.27 -17.04 -4.89
CA THR A 92 3.60 -17.46 -3.51
C THR A 92 3.64 -16.24 -2.62
N THR A 93 3.07 -16.34 -1.41
CA THR A 93 3.04 -15.25 -0.43
C THR A 93 4.43 -14.69 -0.13
N SER A 94 5.47 -15.54 -0.18
CA SER A 94 6.86 -15.14 0.07
C SER A 94 7.45 -14.22 -1.00
N VAL A 95 7.12 -14.43 -2.28
CA VAL A 95 7.58 -13.59 -3.40
C VAL A 95 6.87 -12.25 -3.36
N THR A 96 5.55 -12.25 -3.12
CA THR A 96 4.74 -11.03 -3.02
C THR A 96 5.20 -10.13 -1.86
N GLN A 97 5.47 -10.70 -0.68
CA GLN A 97 5.97 -9.94 0.46
C GLN A 97 7.37 -9.35 0.24
N LYS A 98 8.27 -10.11 -0.40
CA LYS A 98 9.60 -9.61 -0.75
C LYS A 98 9.53 -8.48 -1.78
N LEU A 99 8.64 -8.59 -2.76
CA LEU A 99 8.41 -7.52 -3.74
C LEU A 99 7.91 -6.23 -3.07
N ALA A 100 6.93 -6.36 -2.17
CA ALA A 100 6.41 -5.23 -1.41
C ALA A 100 7.53 -4.52 -0.63
N ARG A 101 8.44 -5.27 -0.01
CA ARG A 101 9.61 -4.70 0.67
C ARG A 101 10.54 -3.92 -0.24
N HIS A 102 10.84 -4.41 -1.44
CA HIS A 102 11.67 -3.64 -2.38
C HIS A 102 10.97 -2.36 -2.86
N ARG A 103 9.64 -2.35 -2.95
CA ARG A 103 8.85 -1.13 -3.24
C ARG A 103 8.91 -0.12 -2.09
N ASP A 104 8.79 -0.60 -0.85
CA ASP A 104 8.93 0.24 0.35
C ASP A 104 10.32 0.91 0.40
N ILE A 105 11.39 0.13 0.17
CA ILE A 105 12.78 0.63 0.18
C ILE A 105 12.99 1.71 -0.89
N LEU A 106 12.51 1.49 -2.12
CA LEU A 106 12.57 2.51 -3.19
C LEU A 106 11.85 3.80 -2.77
N HIS A 107 10.70 3.67 -2.10
CA HIS A 107 9.95 4.80 -1.62
C HIS A 107 10.71 5.59 -0.55
N GLU A 108 11.31 4.89 0.42
CA GLU A 108 12.12 5.49 1.48
C GLU A 108 13.31 6.28 0.91
N PHE A 109 14.07 5.70 -0.02
CA PHE A 109 15.18 6.40 -0.68
C PHE A 109 14.71 7.63 -1.49
N THR A 110 13.58 7.51 -2.19
CA THR A 110 13.00 8.64 -2.93
C THR A 110 12.59 9.78 -1.99
N GLN A 111 12.01 9.44 -0.84
CA GLN A 111 11.62 10.42 0.17
C GLN A 111 12.83 11.08 0.82
N GLU A 112 13.86 10.30 1.19
CA GLU A 112 15.10 10.82 1.75
C GLU A 112 15.81 11.78 0.80
N PHE A 113 15.90 11.41 -0.48
CA PHE A 113 16.48 12.25 -1.51
C PHE A 113 15.77 13.60 -1.60
N ARG A 114 14.42 13.60 -1.64
CA ARG A 114 13.62 14.83 -1.68
C ARG A 114 13.83 15.69 -0.45
N ARG A 115 13.84 15.08 0.74
CA ARG A 115 14.08 15.78 2.01
C ARG A 115 15.46 16.44 2.02
N THR A 116 16.48 15.71 1.61
CA THR A 116 17.87 16.20 1.55
C THR A 116 18.03 17.29 0.51
N LYS A 117 17.44 17.13 -0.68
CA LYS A 117 17.44 18.14 -1.75
C LYS A 117 16.77 19.45 -1.29
N GLY A 118 15.61 19.35 -0.63
CA GLY A 118 14.91 20.52 -0.08
C GLY A 118 15.76 21.27 0.97
N ASN A 119 16.41 20.52 1.87
CA ASN A 119 17.32 21.09 2.87
C ASN A 119 18.50 21.83 2.21
N ILE A 120 19.17 21.19 1.23
CA ILE A 120 20.29 21.80 0.51
C ILE A 120 19.85 23.06 -0.24
N ASN A 121 18.68 23.04 -0.89
CA ASN A 121 18.18 24.20 -1.62
C ASN A 121 17.89 25.36 -0.66
N SER A 122 17.29 25.10 0.50
CA SER A 122 17.05 26.13 1.53
C SER A 122 18.36 26.74 2.06
N MET A 123 19.37 25.91 2.33
CA MET A 123 20.69 26.39 2.76
C MET A 123 21.40 27.22 1.68
N ARG A 124 21.22 26.86 0.40
CA ARG A 124 21.77 27.61 -0.73
C ARG A 124 21.08 28.97 -0.89
N GLU A 125 19.75 29.01 -0.86
CA GLU A 125 18.99 30.26 -0.94
C GLU A 125 19.42 31.22 0.18
N HIS A 126 19.61 30.71 1.40
CA HIS A 126 20.14 31.49 2.51
C HIS A 126 21.56 32.02 2.23
N ALA A 127 22.46 31.21 1.67
CA ALA A 127 23.81 31.64 1.32
C ALA A 127 23.86 32.66 0.17
N GLU A 128 22.99 32.52 -0.83
CA GLU A 128 22.84 33.45 -1.96
C GLU A 128 22.33 34.81 -1.47
N LEU A 129 21.35 34.83 -0.57
CA LEU A 129 20.85 36.06 0.07
C LEU A 129 21.96 36.77 0.86
N LEU A 130 22.75 36.06 1.67
CA LEU A 130 23.86 36.65 2.42
C LEU A 130 24.97 37.19 1.51
N THR A 131 25.24 36.51 0.39
CA THR A 131 26.23 36.97 -0.60
C THR A 131 25.72 38.22 -1.32
N SER A 132 24.46 38.24 -1.76
CA SER A 132 23.82 39.42 -2.35
C SER A 132 23.89 40.63 -1.42
N VAL A 133 23.51 40.46 -0.14
CA VAL A 133 23.58 41.55 0.86
C VAL A 133 25.02 42.03 1.05
N ARG A 134 26.01 41.13 1.06
CA ARG A 134 27.43 41.50 1.17
C ARG A 134 27.90 42.28 -0.05
N ASP A 135 27.50 41.84 -1.24
CA ASP A 135 27.84 42.48 -2.50
C ASP A 135 27.18 43.86 -2.59
N ASP A 136 25.91 44.01 -2.18
CA ASP A 136 25.21 45.30 -2.12
C ASP A 136 25.86 46.27 -1.13
N ILE A 137 26.28 45.80 0.05
CA ILE A 137 27.01 46.62 1.04
C ILE A 137 28.37 47.04 0.49
N SER A 138 29.05 46.13 -0.21
CA SER A 138 30.37 46.40 -0.80
C SER A 138 30.27 47.34 -2.00
N GLU A 139 29.27 47.14 -2.85
CA GLU A 139 28.92 48.00 -3.98
C GLU A 139 28.53 49.37 -3.45
N TYR A 140 27.62 49.49 -2.48
CA TYR A 140 27.29 50.78 -1.85
C TYR A 140 28.52 51.52 -1.29
N LYS A 141 29.46 50.79 -0.66
CA LYS A 141 30.72 51.36 -0.18
C LYS A 141 31.69 51.74 -1.31
N ALA A 142 31.69 51.02 -2.42
CA ALA A 142 32.58 51.25 -3.56
C ALA A 142 32.00 52.23 -4.60
N SER A 143 30.68 52.32 -4.70
CA SER A 143 29.92 52.98 -5.76
C SER A 143 29.22 54.22 -5.25
N GLY A 144 29.97 55.21 -4.76
CA GLY A 144 29.45 56.57 -4.63
C GLY A 144 28.87 57.17 -5.95
N SER A 145 28.72 56.41 -7.05
CA SER A 145 28.39 56.88 -8.39
C SER A 145 27.73 55.86 -9.35
N MET A 146 26.85 54.93 -8.93
CA MET A 146 26.07 54.14 -9.90
C MET A 146 24.65 54.68 -10.08
N SER A 147 24.19 54.82 -11.34
CA SER A 147 22.89 55.40 -11.68
C SER A 147 21.75 54.48 -11.24
N PRO A 148 20.75 54.98 -10.47
CA PRO A 148 19.62 54.19 -9.97
C PRO A 148 18.86 53.42 -11.06
N ARG A 149 18.84 53.96 -12.29
CA ARG A 149 18.17 53.35 -13.44
C ARG A 149 18.84 52.04 -13.90
N MET A 150 20.15 51.92 -13.76
CA MET A 150 20.89 50.73 -14.20
C MET A 150 20.73 49.58 -13.18
N GLN A 151 20.64 49.90 -11.88
CA GLN A 151 20.32 48.92 -10.83
C GLN A 151 18.95 48.29 -11.08
N LEU A 152 17.91 49.09 -11.33
CA LEU A 152 16.55 48.57 -11.57
C LEU A 152 16.44 47.68 -12.80
N LEU A 153 17.22 47.94 -13.86
CA LEU A 153 17.21 47.10 -15.07
C LEU A 153 17.88 45.75 -14.82
N ARG A 154 18.97 45.73 -14.05
CA ARG A 154 19.63 44.48 -13.63
C ARG A 154 18.72 43.66 -12.70
N GLU A 155 18.09 44.33 -11.74
CA GLU A 155 17.17 43.70 -10.79
C GLU A 155 15.96 43.09 -11.51
N ARG A 156 15.37 43.81 -12.47
CA ARG A 156 14.27 43.30 -13.29
C ARG A 156 14.65 42.03 -14.07
N ALA A 157 15.86 41.99 -14.64
CA ALA A 157 16.34 40.82 -15.38
C ALA A 157 16.56 39.61 -14.45
N ALA A 158 17.13 39.84 -13.26
CA ALA A 158 17.33 38.80 -12.24
C ALA A 158 15.99 38.24 -11.73
N ILE A 159 15.02 39.10 -11.41
CA ILE A 159 13.66 38.70 -10.99
C ILE A 159 13.01 37.83 -12.07
N HIS A 160 13.14 38.22 -13.34
CA HIS A 160 12.53 37.47 -14.44
C HIS A 160 13.14 36.07 -14.59
N GLY A 161 14.47 35.94 -14.42
CA GLY A 161 15.15 34.65 -14.40
C GLY A 161 14.73 33.76 -13.22
N SER A 162 14.66 34.34 -12.01
CA SER A 162 14.22 33.62 -10.80
C SER A 162 12.78 33.13 -10.90
N ILE A 163 11.87 33.94 -11.45
CA ILE A 163 10.47 33.54 -11.68
C ILE A 163 10.38 32.33 -12.61
N ALA A 164 11.14 32.32 -13.71
CA ALA A 164 11.15 31.19 -14.65
C ALA A 164 11.66 29.90 -13.99
N HIS A 165 12.72 30.00 -13.18
CA HIS A 165 13.30 28.86 -12.46
C HIS A 165 12.34 28.27 -11.41
N VAL A 166 11.70 29.12 -10.60
CA VAL A 166 10.69 28.69 -9.62
C VAL A 166 9.53 27.98 -10.32
N LYS A 167 9.05 28.53 -11.44
CA LYS A 167 7.94 27.94 -12.20
C LYS A 167 8.27 26.55 -12.74
N LEU A 168 9.49 26.35 -13.25
CA LEU A 168 9.97 25.06 -13.76
C LEU A 168 10.10 24.02 -12.64
N ASN A 169 10.63 24.41 -11.48
CA ASN A 169 10.77 23.51 -10.33
C ASN A 169 9.42 23.06 -9.79
N LEU A 170 8.46 23.98 -9.65
CA LEU A 170 7.10 23.65 -9.22
C LEU A 170 6.40 22.70 -10.20
N LEU A 171 6.66 22.85 -11.50
CA LEU A 171 6.10 21.99 -12.53
C LEU A 171 6.71 20.59 -12.47
N PHE A 172 8.02 20.48 -12.28
CA PHE A 172 8.72 19.21 -12.05
C PHE A 172 8.22 18.48 -10.78
N ASP A 173 8.06 19.21 -9.67
CA ASP A 173 7.55 18.64 -8.42
C ASP A 173 6.10 18.15 -8.57
N SER A 174 5.28 18.91 -9.30
CA SER A 174 3.89 18.53 -9.60
C SER A 174 3.81 17.26 -10.45
N ILE A 175 4.64 17.14 -11.49
CA ILE A 175 4.72 15.93 -12.33
C ILE A 175 5.21 14.73 -11.52
N SER A 176 6.23 14.92 -10.68
CA SER A 176 6.81 13.85 -9.88
C SER A 176 5.86 13.37 -8.78
N LEU A 177 5.06 14.27 -8.17
CA LEU A 177 3.99 13.88 -7.24
C LEU A 177 2.85 13.12 -7.94
N PHE A 178 2.47 13.55 -9.14
CA PHE A 178 1.45 12.86 -9.92
C PHE A 178 1.91 11.44 -10.31
N HIS A 179 3.16 11.29 -10.72
CA HIS A 179 3.76 9.99 -11.02
C HIS A 179 3.75 9.05 -9.80
N ILE A 180 4.13 9.55 -8.62
CA ILE A 180 4.04 8.76 -7.37
C ILE A 180 2.60 8.40 -7.01
N LEU A 181 1.64 9.30 -7.19
CA LEU A 181 0.23 8.99 -6.96
C LEU A 181 -0.26 7.88 -7.89
N LEU A 182 0.12 7.93 -9.18
CA LEU A 182 -0.17 6.84 -10.11
C LEU A 182 0.51 5.54 -9.67
N GLN A 183 1.78 5.60 -9.24
CA GLN A 183 2.52 4.43 -8.76
C GLN A 183 1.91 3.80 -7.50
N ASN A 184 1.29 4.59 -6.63
CA ASN A 184 0.73 4.13 -5.35
C ASN A 184 -0.73 3.65 -5.49
N ILE A 185 -1.49 4.27 -6.39
CA ILE A 185 -2.91 3.95 -6.61
C ILE A 185 -3.10 2.76 -7.56
N TYR A 186 -2.29 2.63 -8.60
CA TYR A 186 -2.44 1.57 -9.62
C TYR A 186 -2.26 0.13 -9.07
N PRO A 187 -1.22 -0.21 -8.28
CA PRO A 187 -1.03 -1.58 -7.79
C PRO A 187 -2.01 -2.00 -6.68
N ASN A 188 -2.56 -1.03 -5.93
CA ASN A 188 -3.62 -1.32 -4.95
C ASN A 188 -4.88 -1.91 -5.61
N ILE A 189 -5.15 -1.56 -6.88
CA ILE A 189 -6.28 -2.12 -7.62
C ILE A 189 -6.00 -3.58 -7.98
N ASP A 190 -4.79 -3.91 -8.44
CA ASP A 190 -4.42 -5.28 -8.80
C ASP A 190 -4.37 -6.21 -7.58
N ASP A 191 -3.90 -5.72 -6.43
CA ASP A 191 -3.90 -6.48 -5.17
C ASP A 191 -5.33 -6.74 -4.67
N VAL A 192 -6.21 -5.74 -4.75
CA VAL A 192 -7.64 -5.92 -4.42
C VAL A 192 -8.33 -6.89 -5.40
N ILE A 193 -8.00 -6.84 -6.69
CA ILE A 193 -8.52 -7.78 -7.69
C ILE A 193 -8.01 -9.20 -7.44
N SER A 194 -6.71 -9.36 -7.15
CA SER A 194 -6.09 -10.64 -6.81
C SER A 194 -6.69 -11.25 -5.53
N GLN A 195 -6.90 -10.43 -4.51
CA GLN A 195 -7.55 -10.83 -3.25
C GLN A 195 -9.04 -11.21 -3.47
N ALA A 196 -9.73 -10.50 -4.35
CA ALA A 196 -11.10 -10.85 -4.73
C ALA A 196 -11.16 -12.17 -5.53
N GLN A 197 -10.19 -12.43 -6.42
CA GLN A 197 -10.12 -13.67 -7.21
C GLN A 197 -9.80 -14.90 -6.34
N THR A 198 -8.87 -14.78 -5.40
CA THR A 198 -8.56 -15.85 -4.41
C THR A 198 -9.75 -16.13 -3.51
N THR A 199 -10.45 -15.10 -3.04
CA THR A 199 -11.69 -15.26 -2.27
C THR A 199 -12.77 -15.97 -3.11
N ARG A 200 -12.93 -15.59 -4.39
CA ARG A 200 -13.86 -16.25 -5.32
C ARG A 200 -13.52 -17.72 -5.55
N ALA A 201 -12.24 -18.06 -5.70
CA ALA A 201 -11.78 -19.44 -5.85
C ALA A 201 -12.06 -20.28 -4.60
N ALA A 202 -11.80 -19.73 -3.40
CA ALA A 202 -12.11 -20.39 -2.13
C ALA A 202 -13.62 -20.65 -1.96
N LEU A 203 -14.48 -19.67 -2.32
CA LEU A 203 -15.93 -19.84 -2.31
C LEU A 203 -16.41 -20.86 -3.36
N GLY A 204 -15.78 -20.91 -4.54
CA GLY A 204 -16.03 -21.94 -5.55
C GLY A 204 -15.71 -23.35 -5.05
N SER A 205 -14.59 -23.50 -4.34
CA SER A 205 -14.20 -24.76 -3.69
C SER A 205 -15.18 -25.15 -2.59
N GLN A 206 -15.60 -24.20 -1.73
CA GLN A 206 -16.62 -24.46 -0.71
C GLN A 206 -17.95 -24.92 -1.32
N ARG A 207 -18.39 -24.28 -2.42
CA ARG A 207 -19.63 -24.67 -3.13
C ARG A 207 -19.54 -26.07 -3.73
N SER A 208 -18.39 -26.45 -4.29
CA SER A 208 -18.14 -27.80 -4.79
C SER A 208 -18.20 -28.84 -3.67
N LEU A 209 -17.59 -28.55 -2.52
CA LEU A 209 -17.64 -29.42 -1.34
C LEU A 209 -19.08 -29.59 -0.81
N PHE A 210 -19.88 -28.51 -0.75
CA PHE A 210 -21.30 -28.61 -0.40
C PHE A 210 -22.09 -29.43 -1.42
N GLY A 211 -21.78 -29.31 -2.71
CA GLY A 211 -22.39 -30.13 -3.76
C GLY A 211 -22.07 -31.63 -3.60
N ASP A 212 -20.83 -31.96 -3.26
CA ASP A 212 -20.39 -33.34 -3.03
C ASP A 212 -20.99 -33.93 -1.74
N VAL A 213 -21.07 -33.13 -0.67
CA VAL A 213 -21.78 -33.48 0.56
C VAL A 213 -23.27 -33.68 0.29
N GLN A 214 -23.91 -32.80 -0.49
CA GLN A 214 -25.31 -32.95 -0.89
C GLN A 214 -25.52 -34.21 -1.71
N GLY A 215 -24.60 -34.55 -2.62
CA GLY A 215 -24.61 -35.78 -3.40
C GLY A 215 -24.50 -37.03 -2.51
N LYS A 216 -23.56 -37.02 -1.56
CA LYS A 216 -23.38 -38.09 -0.57
C LYS A 216 -24.57 -38.24 0.37
N VAL A 217 -25.15 -37.13 0.83
CA VAL A 217 -26.38 -37.10 1.65
C VAL A 217 -27.58 -37.63 0.85
N LYS A 218 -27.70 -37.29 -0.43
CA LYS A 218 -28.74 -37.83 -1.31
C LYS A 218 -28.56 -39.32 -1.56
N LEU A 219 -27.33 -39.78 -1.80
CA LEU A 219 -27.01 -41.20 -1.94
C LEU A 219 -27.31 -42.01 -0.66
N LEU A 220 -27.02 -41.44 0.51
CA LEU A 220 -27.41 -42.03 1.80
C LEU A 220 -28.94 -42.00 2.01
N SER A 221 -29.61 -40.94 1.60
CA SER A 221 -31.08 -40.82 1.61
C SER A 221 -31.76 -41.86 0.73
N ASP A 222 -31.17 -42.16 -0.43
CA ASP A 222 -31.68 -43.13 -1.39
C ASP A 222 -31.35 -44.58 -0.96
N LYS A 223 -30.24 -44.81 -0.25
CA LYS A 223 -29.85 -46.12 0.30
C LYS A 223 -30.62 -46.51 1.56
N PHE A 224 -31.19 -45.56 2.30
CA PHE A 224 -31.98 -45.81 3.51
C PHE A 224 -33.37 -45.16 3.40
N PRO A 225 -34.35 -45.81 2.75
CA PRO A 225 -35.73 -45.31 2.64
C PRO A 225 -36.40 -45.09 4.01
N ILE A 226 -35.87 -45.75 5.06
CA ILE A 226 -36.29 -45.61 6.46
C ILE A 226 -35.99 -44.20 7.01
N ILE A 227 -34.93 -43.52 6.53
CA ILE A 227 -34.58 -42.15 6.95
C ILE A 227 -35.61 -41.13 6.44
N ARG A 228 -36.21 -41.35 5.27
CA ARG A 228 -37.35 -40.54 4.79
C ARG A 228 -38.61 -40.76 5.63
N GLY A 229 -38.84 -42.00 6.06
CA GLY A 229 -39.89 -42.34 7.02
C GLY A 229 -39.69 -41.65 8.37
N LEU A 230 -38.48 -41.74 8.93
CA LEU A 230 -38.12 -41.13 10.22
C LEU A 230 -38.14 -39.60 10.18
N ILE A 231 -37.61 -38.96 9.13
CA ILE A 231 -37.73 -37.50 8.95
C ILE A 231 -39.19 -37.10 8.79
N GLY A 232 -40.00 -37.86 8.05
CA GLY A 232 -41.44 -37.62 7.99
C GLY A 232 -42.15 -37.79 9.33
N ILE A 233 -41.76 -38.77 10.13
CA ILE A 233 -42.33 -39.08 11.46
C ILE A 233 -41.86 -38.10 12.53
N ILE A 234 -40.66 -37.52 12.41
CA ILE A 234 -40.10 -36.55 13.37
C ILE A 234 -40.50 -35.12 13.01
N LEU A 235 -40.41 -34.75 11.72
CA LEU A 235 -40.63 -33.38 11.26
C LEU A 235 -42.12 -33.04 11.17
N LYS A 236 -43.01 -34.00 10.85
CA LYS A 236 -44.47 -33.75 10.82
C LYS A 236 -45.04 -33.37 12.18
N PRO A 237 -44.82 -34.11 13.29
CA PRO A 237 -45.34 -33.70 14.59
C PRO A 237 -44.65 -32.44 15.10
N PHE A 238 -43.38 -32.19 14.77
CA PHE A 238 -42.71 -30.94 15.15
C PHE A 238 -43.28 -29.72 14.40
N LEU A 239 -43.55 -29.85 13.10
CA LEU A 239 -44.24 -28.83 12.30
C LEU A 239 -45.70 -28.65 12.71
N LEU A 240 -46.42 -29.74 13.03
CA LEU A 240 -47.79 -29.68 13.55
C LEU A 240 -47.82 -29.02 14.94
N LEU A 241 -46.89 -29.35 15.82
CA LEU A 241 -46.75 -28.73 17.14
C LEU A 241 -46.39 -27.26 17.02
N HIS A 242 -45.48 -26.90 16.11
CA HIS A 242 -45.10 -25.51 15.85
C HIS A 242 -46.25 -24.72 15.21
N PHE A 243 -47.00 -25.32 14.28
CA PHE A 243 -48.17 -24.71 13.65
C PHE A 243 -49.33 -24.57 14.64
N VAL A 244 -49.59 -25.57 15.49
CA VAL A 244 -50.55 -25.50 16.60
C VAL A 244 -50.10 -24.48 17.65
N LEU A 245 -48.81 -24.41 18.00
CA LEU A 245 -48.30 -23.35 18.88
C LEU A 245 -48.43 -21.97 18.22
N LEU A 246 -48.16 -21.81 16.93
CA LEU A 246 -48.31 -20.52 16.25
C LEU A 246 -49.78 -20.11 16.05
N THR A 247 -50.70 -21.06 15.87
CA THR A 247 -52.13 -20.78 15.67
C THR A 247 -52.91 -20.69 16.98
N HIS A 248 -52.45 -21.38 18.04
CA HIS A 248 -53.12 -21.45 19.34
C HIS A 248 -52.43 -20.59 20.42
N PHE A 249 -51.24 -20.06 20.13
CA PHE A 249 -50.62 -18.97 20.88
C PHE A 249 -50.94 -17.66 20.15
N PRO A 250 -51.91 -16.86 20.63
CA PRO A 250 -52.27 -15.62 19.97
C PRO A 250 -51.09 -14.64 20.06
N VAL A 251 -50.29 -14.56 18.99
CA VAL A 251 -49.33 -13.48 18.71
C VAL A 251 -50.13 -12.24 18.28
N GLY A 252 -51.02 -11.78 19.18
CA GLY A 252 -52.02 -10.76 18.90
C GLY A 252 -52.38 -9.90 20.10
N SER A 253 -51.58 -9.90 21.17
CA SER A 253 -51.71 -8.93 22.27
C SER A 253 -50.40 -8.77 23.04
N ILE A 254 -49.39 -8.19 22.38
CA ILE A 254 -48.35 -7.41 23.06
C ILE A 254 -49.03 -6.15 23.60
N ARG A 255 -49.71 -6.27 24.74
CA ARG A 255 -50.00 -5.14 25.63
C ARG A 255 -50.35 -5.63 27.04
N ARG A 256 -49.36 -5.47 27.92
CA ARG A 256 -49.48 -5.16 29.37
C ARG A 256 -50.55 -5.94 30.17
N LYS A 257 -50.25 -7.21 30.49
CA LYS A 257 -50.28 -7.82 31.85
C LYS A 257 -50.12 -9.34 31.71
N ARG A 258 -48.88 -9.81 31.88
CA ARG A 258 -48.52 -11.24 31.77
C ARG A 258 -48.78 -11.89 33.14
N SER A 259 -49.84 -12.69 33.29
CA SER A 259 -50.02 -13.49 34.51
C SER A 259 -48.94 -14.57 34.55
N ARG A 260 -48.31 -14.75 35.71
CA ARG A 260 -47.23 -15.74 35.92
C ARG A 260 -47.63 -17.13 35.45
N ASP A 261 -48.91 -17.44 35.54
CA ASP A 261 -49.49 -18.74 35.18
C ASP A 261 -49.29 -19.08 33.69
N THR A 262 -49.36 -18.09 32.80
CA THR A 262 -49.10 -18.32 31.35
C THR A 262 -47.64 -18.62 31.04
N LEU A 263 -46.72 -18.01 31.79
CA LEU A 263 -45.28 -18.27 31.68
C LEU A 263 -44.91 -19.65 32.21
N ILE A 264 -45.49 -20.01 33.36
CA ILE A 264 -45.28 -21.32 33.97
C ILE A 264 -45.83 -22.40 33.05
N LEU A 265 -47.04 -22.23 32.50
CA LEU A 265 -47.62 -23.20 31.58
C LEU A 265 -46.77 -23.38 30.31
N SER A 266 -46.25 -22.30 29.71
CA SER A 266 -45.36 -22.43 28.54
C SER A 266 -44.02 -23.11 28.87
N ALA A 267 -43.47 -22.84 30.05
CA ALA A 267 -42.22 -23.46 30.49
C ALA A 267 -42.40 -24.96 30.76
N VAL A 268 -43.52 -25.36 31.37
CA VAL A 268 -43.86 -26.77 31.63
C VAL A 268 -44.07 -27.52 30.32
N ILE A 269 -44.78 -26.94 29.36
CA ILE A 269 -44.98 -27.57 28.04
C ILE A 269 -43.63 -27.76 27.32
N ALA A 270 -42.75 -26.75 27.35
CA ALA A 270 -41.42 -26.86 26.75
C ALA A 270 -40.52 -27.90 27.45
N ALA A 271 -40.61 -28.00 28.78
CA ALA A 271 -39.87 -29.02 29.53
C ALA A 271 -40.39 -30.43 29.21
N CYS A 272 -41.72 -30.63 29.13
CA CYS A 272 -42.32 -31.90 28.77
C CYS A 272 -41.96 -32.33 27.33
N THR A 273 -41.95 -31.41 26.37
CA THR A 273 -41.56 -31.75 24.99
C THR A 273 -40.08 -32.10 24.89
N LEU A 274 -39.22 -31.39 25.62
CA LEU A 274 -37.78 -31.67 25.68
C LEU A 274 -37.49 -33.03 26.35
N PHE A 275 -38.21 -33.37 27.41
CA PHE A 275 -38.10 -34.69 28.07
C PHE A 275 -38.54 -35.84 27.16
N LEU A 276 -39.62 -35.67 26.40
CA LEU A 276 -40.08 -36.68 25.43
C LEU A 276 -39.06 -36.87 24.30
N ILE A 277 -38.42 -35.79 23.83
CA ILE A 277 -37.36 -35.87 22.82
C ILE A 277 -36.13 -36.62 23.37
N ILE A 278 -35.71 -36.33 24.62
CA ILE A 278 -34.59 -37.03 25.26
C ILE A 278 -34.92 -38.51 25.48
N TYR A 279 -36.13 -38.84 25.96
CA TYR A 279 -36.56 -40.23 26.17
C TYR A 279 -36.56 -41.03 24.86
N TRP A 280 -36.95 -40.40 23.75
CA TRP A 280 -36.91 -41.03 22.42
C TRP A 280 -35.50 -41.18 21.84
N LEU A 281 -34.58 -40.25 22.15
CA LEU A 281 -33.17 -40.35 21.75
C LEU A 281 -32.39 -41.37 22.59
N SER A 282 -32.86 -41.66 23.81
CA SER A 282 -32.24 -42.61 24.73
C SER A 282 -32.66 -44.07 24.46
N LYS A 283 -33.56 -44.32 23.51
CA LYS A 283 -34.04 -45.64 23.16
C LYS A 283 -33.62 -46.00 21.74
#